data_AF-A0A955RP93-F1
#
_entry.id   AF-A0A955RP93-F1
#
_cell.length_a   1.000
_cell.length_b   1.000
_cell.length_c   1.000
_cell.angle_alpha   90.00
_cell.angle_beta   90.00
_cell.angle_gamma   90.00
#
_symmetry.space_group_name_H-M   'P 1'
#
loop_
_entity.id
_entity.type
_entity.pdbx_description
1 polymer ?
#
loop_
_entity_poly.entity_id
_entity_poly.type
_entity_poly.pdbx_seq_one_letter_code
_entity_poly.pdbx_strand_id
1 'polypeptide(L)'
;MTIPLWIFLYLWIGIMSILSVVAIISAYMIMRFGLAGSRTVVITIFFLGLPAALILATIQYAYGVDWSQTITLFSVGTTTLY
;
A
#
# COMPACT_ATOMS: atom_id res chain seq x y z
N MET A 1 -16.35 -9.06 -13.50
CA MET A 1 -16.02 -10.14 -12.54
C MET A 1 -16.13 -9.58 -11.13
N THR A 2 -16.94 -10.21 -10.29
CA THR A 2 -17.13 -9.89 -8.87
C THR A 2 -16.29 -10.84 -8.03
N ILE A 3 -15.47 -10.30 -7.13
CA ILE A 3 -14.72 -11.10 -6.15
C ILE A 3 -15.16 -10.73 -4.73
N PRO A 4 -15.16 -11.68 -3.78
CA PRO A 4 -15.35 -11.36 -2.38
C PRO A 4 -14.26 -10.41 -1.86
N LEU A 5 -14.64 -9.41 -1.05
CA LEU A 5 -13.72 -8.40 -0.53
C LEU A 5 -12.60 -9.02 0.32
N TRP A 6 -12.91 -10.04 1.11
CA TRP A 6 -11.92 -10.71 1.94
C TRP A 6 -10.76 -11.33 1.13
N ILE A 7 -11.04 -11.94 -0.04
CA ILE A 7 -9.99 -12.51 -0.92
C ILE A 7 -9.06 -11.40 -1.42
N PHE A 8 -9.64 -10.29 -1.85
CA PHE A 8 -8.87 -9.13 -2.29
C PHE A 8 -8.00 -8.56 -1.18
N LEU A 9 -8.55 -8.44 0.04
CA LEU A 9 -7.79 -7.94 1.19
C LEU A 9 -6.60 -8.85 1.52
N TYR A 10 -6.75 -10.17 1.44
CA TYR A 10 -5.61 -11.09 1.62
C TYR A 10 -4.55 -10.93 0.54
N LEU A 11 -4.94 -10.81 -0.73
CA LEU A 11 -4.00 -10.55 -1.82
C LEU A 11 -3.30 -9.20 -1.64
N TRP A 12 -4.04 -8.18 -1.23
CA TRP A 12 -3.54 -6.84 -0.94
C TRP A 12 -2.52 -6.84 0.21
N ILE A 13 -2.80 -7.57 1.30
CA ILE A 13 -1.85 -7.77 2.40
C ILE A 13 -0.56 -8.44 1.90
N GLY A 14 -0.66 -9.40 0.98
CA GLY A 14 0.51 -10.00 0.33
C GLY A 14 1.40 -8.97 -0.38
N ILE A 15 0.78 -8.07 -1.16
CA ILE A 15 1.49 -6.97 -1.84
C ILE A 15 2.11 -6.00 -0.82
N MET A 16 1.38 -5.64 0.24
CA MET A 16 1.89 -4.79 1.32
C MET A 16 3.08 -5.39 2.06
N SER A 17 3.09 -6.71 2.22
CA SER A 17 4.20 -7.44 2.85
C SER A 17 5.47 -7.31 2.03
N ILE A 18 5.37 -7.46 0.70
CA ILE A 18 6.50 -7.27 -0.22
C ILE A 18 7.01 -5.82 -0.15
N LEU A 19 6.12 -4.84 -0.20
CA LEU A 19 6.48 -3.42 -0.08
C LEU A 19 7.15 -3.11 1.28
N SER A 20 6.71 -3.74 2.36
CA SER A 20 7.30 -3.59 3.69
C SER A 20 8.73 -4.14 3.75
N VAL A 21 8.99 -5.28 3.09
CA VAL A 21 10.36 -5.82 2.97
C VAL A 21 11.27 -4.84 2.22
N VAL A 22 10.78 -4.25 1.11
CA VAL A 22 11.54 -3.24 0.36
C VAL A 22 11.80 -1.99 1.21
N ALA A 23 10.83 -1.55 2.01
CA ALA A 23 10.99 -0.44 2.95
C ALA A 23 12.08 -0.74 4.00
N ILE A 24 12.10 -1.95 4.57
CA ILE A 24 13.12 -2.39 5.54
C ILE A 24 14.50 -2.44 4.90
N ILE A 25 14.62 -2.97 3.69
CA ILE A 25 15.90 -2.99 2.95
C ILE A 25 16.38 -1.56 2.72
N SER A 26 15.49 -0.65 2.33
CA SER A 26 15.80 0.76 2.13
C SER A 26 16.28 1.41 3.43
N ALA A 27 15.58 1.17 4.56
CA ALA A 27 15.98 1.62 5.89
C ALA A 27 17.39 1.12 6.26
N TYR A 28 17.66 -0.17 6.05
CA TYR A 28 18.96 -0.77 6.32
C TYR A 28 20.08 -0.12 5.48
N MET A 29 19.84 0.11 4.19
CA MET A 29 20.83 0.76 3.31
C MET A 29 21.13 2.19 3.75
N ILE A 30 20.13 2.93 4.22
CA ILE A 30 20.33 4.28 4.77
C ILE A 30 21.15 4.24 6.04
N MET A 31 20.85 3.33 6.97
CA MET A 31 21.62 3.20 8.21
C MET A 31 23.08 2.80 7.94
N ARG A 32 23.31 1.96 6.91
CA ARG A 32 24.64 1.45 6.58
C ARG A 32 25.50 2.45 5.82
N PHE A 33 24.95 3.16 4.84
CA PHE A 33 25.72 4.00 3.92
C PHE A 33 25.48 5.50 4.12
N GLY A 34 24.50 5.87 4.94
CA GLY A 34 24.09 7.26 5.11
C GLY A 34 23.39 7.84 3.88
N LEU A 35 22.88 9.06 4.04
CA LEU A 35 22.24 9.82 2.95
C LEU A 35 23.31 10.67 2.26
N ALA A 36 23.89 10.15 1.17
CA ALA A 36 25.00 10.81 0.48
C ALA A 36 24.61 11.98 -0.45
N GLY A 37 23.33 12.14 -0.81
CA GLY A 37 22.90 13.23 -1.70
C GLY A 37 21.39 13.42 -1.80
N SER A 38 20.96 14.54 -2.39
CA SER A 38 19.54 14.88 -2.56
C SER A 38 18.74 13.78 -3.26
N ARG A 39 19.35 13.13 -4.26
CA ARG A 39 18.73 12.02 -4.99
C ARG A 39 18.49 10.80 -4.09
N THR A 40 19.41 10.46 -3.19
CA THR A 40 19.23 9.31 -2.29
C THR A 40 18.18 9.62 -1.23
N VAL A 41 18.10 10.86 -0.74
CA VAL A 41 17.03 11.32 0.18
C VAL A 41 15.65 11.17 -0.44
N VAL A 42 15.46 11.63 -1.68
CA VAL A 42 14.15 11.54 -2.37
C VAL A 42 13.74 10.08 -2.58
N ILE A 43 14.67 9.24 -3.02
CA ILE A 43 14.42 7.80 -3.23
C ILE A 43 14.04 7.15 -1.90
N THR A 44 14.79 7.43 -0.83
CA THR A 44 14.52 6.96 0.53
C THR A 44 13.13 7.33 1.01
N ILE A 45 12.73 8.60 0.86
CA ILE A 45 11.41 9.08 1.28
C ILE A 45 10.31 8.35 0.52
N PHE A 46 10.50 8.11 -0.78
CA PHE A 46 9.53 7.38 -1.57
C PHE A 46 9.39 5.92 -1.09
N PHE A 47 10.50 5.21 -0.93
CA PHE A 47 10.48 3.78 -0.56
C PHE A 47 10.11 3.51 0.92
N LEU A 48 10.25 4.49 1.81
CA LEU A 48 9.75 4.39 3.19
C LEU A 48 8.33 4.95 3.34
N GLY A 49 8.09 6.12 2.75
CA GLY A 49 6.84 6.86 2.91
C GLY A 49 5.68 6.20 2.18
N LEU A 50 5.88 5.69 0.97
CA LEU A 50 4.81 5.07 0.19
C LEU A 50 4.25 3.80 0.87
N PRO A 51 5.09 2.84 1.32
CA PRO A 51 4.58 1.68 2.06
C PRO A 51 3.91 2.08 3.38
N ALA A 52 4.48 3.04 4.13
CA ALA A 52 3.89 3.50 5.38
C ALA A 52 2.50 4.13 5.17
N ALA A 53 2.36 5.03 4.18
CA ALA A 53 1.09 5.67 3.85
C ALA A 53 0.05 4.66 3.39
N LEU A 54 0.45 3.69 2.56
CA LEU A 54 -0.44 2.63 2.08
C LEU A 54 -0.91 1.71 3.20
N ILE A 55 -0.05 1.37 4.16
CA ILE A 55 -0.42 0.58 5.33
C ILE A 55 -1.46 1.34 6.15
N LEU A 56 -1.23 2.62 6.45
CA LEU A 56 -2.17 3.44 7.21
C LEU A 56 -3.53 3.55 6.51
N ALA A 57 -3.53 3.81 5.20
CA ALA A 57 -4.76 3.86 4.40
C ALA A 57 -5.49 2.51 4.39
N THR A 58 -4.75 1.40 4.31
CA THR A 58 -5.30 0.04 4.34
C THR A 58 -5.93 -0.27 5.69
N ILE A 59 -5.28 0.11 6.79
CA ILE A 59 -5.80 -0.05 8.15
C ILE A 59 -7.11 0.73 8.31
N GLN A 60 -7.10 2.00 7.91
CA GLN A 60 -8.29 2.86 7.97
C GLN A 60 -9.46 2.25 7.17
N TYR A 61 -9.18 1.74 5.97
CA TYR A 61 -10.18 1.09 5.14
C TYR A 61 -10.70 -0.22 5.76
N ALA A 62 -9.81 -1.07 6.26
CA ALA A 62 -10.16 -2.38 6.82
C ALA A 62 -11.06 -2.29 8.05
N TYR A 63 -10.92 -1.24 8.87
CA TYR A 63 -11.80 -0.98 10.01
C TYR A 63 -13.13 -0.30 9.64
N GLY A 64 -13.19 0.37 8.48
CA GLY A 64 -14.37 1.11 8.03
C GLY A 64 -15.31 0.32 7.13
N VAL A 65 -14.90 -0.86 6.64
CA VAL A 65 -15.64 -1.62 5.63
C VAL A 65 -16.21 -2.91 6.19
N ASP A 66 -17.37 -3.33 5.66
CA ASP A 66 -17.92 -4.67 5.91
C ASP A 66 -17.24 -5.69 4.99
N TRP A 67 -16.62 -6.70 5.58
CA TRP A 67 -15.80 -7.70 4.89
C TRP A 67 -16.62 -8.71 4.08
N SER A 68 -17.93 -8.77 4.31
CA SER A 68 -18.85 -9.63 3.57
C SER A 68 -19.20 -9.08 2.18
N GLN A 69 -18.83 -7.83 1.89
CA GLN A 69 -19.13 -7.17 0.62
C GLN A 69 -18.38 -7.80 -0.56
N THR A 70 -18.90 -7.55 -1.76
CA THR A 70 -18.25 -7.95 -3.02
C THR A 70 -17.74 -6.72 -3.75
N ILE A 71 -16.62 -6.88 -4.45
CA ILE A 71 -15.99 -5.83 -5.24
C ILE A 71 -15.92 -6.24 -6.70
N THR A 72 -16.16 -5.26 -7.57
CA THR A 72 -16.09 -5.40 -9.01
C THR A 72 -14.78 -4.79 -9.52
N LEU A 73 -13.87 -5.62 -10.02
CA LEU A 73 -12.54 -5.18 -10.48
C LEU A 73 -12.55 -4.35 -11.77
N PHE A 74 -13.61 -4.48 -12.57
CA PHE A 74 -13.72 -3.86 -13.91
C PHE A 74 -15.03 -3.08 -14.08
N SER A 75 -15.76 -2.81 -12.99
CA SER A 75 -16.87 -1.89 -13.06
C SER A 75 -16.31 -0.48 -12.99
N VAL A 76 -16.14 0.15 -14.15
CA VAL A 76 -16.06 1.61 -14.22
C VAL A 76 -17.45 2.12 -13.86
N GLY A 77 -17.69 2.29 -12.56
CA GLY A 77 -18.88 2.98 -12.10
C GLY A 77 -18.78 4.42 -12.57
N THR A 78 -19.64 4.83 -13.49
CA THR A 78 -20.01 6.23 -13.69
C THR A 78 -20.55 6.74 -12.36
N THR A 79 -19.65 7.17 -11.48
CA THR A 79 -19.98 7.89 -10.27
C THR A 79 -20.46 9.25 -10.76
N THR A 80 -21.78 9.37 -10.94
CA THR A 80 -22.39 10.69 -11.01
C THR A 80 -22.30 11.25 -9.60
N LEU A 81 -21.34 12.16 -9.41
CA LEU A 81 -21.30 13.03 -8.23
C LEU A 81 -22.54 13.92 -8.34
N TYR A 82 -23.63 13.52 -7.67
CA TYR A 82 -24.75 14.39 -7.33
C TYR A 82 -24.73 14.62 -5.83
#